data_AF-D5XAK8-F1
#
_entry.id   AF-D5XAK8-F1
#
_cell.length_a   1.000
_cell.length_b   1.000
_cell.length_c   1.000
_cell.angle_alpha   90.00
_cell.angle_beta   90.00
_cell.angle_gamma   90.00
#
_symmetry.space_group_name_H-M   'P 1'
#
loop_
_entity.id
_entity.type
_entity.pdbx_description
1 polymer ?
#
loop_
_entity_poly.entity_id
_entity_poly.type
_entity_poly.pdbx_seq_one_letter_code
_entity_poly.pdbx_strand_id
1 'polypeptide(L)'
;MFEEGFFLPEEDRGVEVILSEHPEIRILWERRAQLAGPIEINGVNPILHVMLEGIVENQLNDPEMPEVRETVERLEKAGLSRHAARAAIANVFIYHFFPVLKEKKTFDRQKYIRQLGLLGKDFKKTGRNEPCPCGSGVKFKKCCASAVKDWQISPMLGRLTLGQGSYILGVDFPDIDSPLHPLYQLENRVHIARFLANQGDVEGAAQALKENIILAETHNQESWLSNALYDMLDLCLNYPQMSEEGLATIERLLHLVRDDAKGYLLCDRADIVARTGRVEEADRMFQDIFETMPAWHFGRYRYALHLSDTGRNDQAITVLQDLVAKKGRIDTETYQAAVDVLNDLMTG
;
A
#
# COMPACT_ATOMS: atom_id res chain seq x y z
N MET A 1 22.25 -9.87 -2.99
CA MET A 1 22.75 -10.16 -1.63
C MET A 1 23.68 -9.02 -1.28
N PHE A 2 23.22 -8.09 -0.44
CA PHE A 2 23.96 -6.89 -0.07
C PHE A 2 24.88 -7.27 1.11
N GLU A 3 26.19 -7.03 0.99
CA GLU A 3 27.17 -7.27 2.07
C GLU A 3 26.92 -6.28 3.23
N GLU A 4 27.20 -6.74 4.46
CA GLU A 4 26.92 -6.12 5.78
C GLU A 4 27.46 -4.68 6.00
N GLY A 5 28.15 -4.07 5.03
CA GLY A 5 28.77 -2.74 5.15
C GLY A 5 28.01 -1.59 4.48
N PHE A 6 26.83 -1.82 3.89
CA PHE A 6 26.06 -0.79 3.18
C PHE A 6 24.83 -0.28 3.93
N PHE A 7 24.54 -0.82 5.11
CA PHE A 7 23.39 -0.41 5.90
C PHE A 7 23.73 0.87 6.68
N LEU A 8 22.92 1.91 6.47
CA LEU A 8 22.89 3.03 7.41
C LEU A 8 22.55 2.47 8.81
N PRO A 9 23.12 3.02 9.89
CA PRO A 9 22.73 2.68 11.24
C PRO A 9 21.21 2.81 11.42
N GLU A 10 20.63 2.03 12.33
CA GLU A 10 19.19 2.15 12.64
C GLU A 10 18.78 3.55 13.07
N GLU A 11 19.68 4.25 13.74
CA GLU A 11 19.49 5.61 14.25
C GLU A 11 20.04 6.69 13.30
N ASP A 12 20.22 6.37 12.02
CA ASP A 12 20.68 7.33 11.03
C ASP A 12 19.70 8.51 10.90
N ARG A 13 20.21 9.73 11.06
CA ARG A 13 19.39 10.94 11.05
C ARG A 13 18.66 11.13 9.72
N GLY A 14 19.31 10.81 8.61
CA GLY A 14 18.71 10.90 7.28
C GLY A 14 17.54 9.94 7.15
N VAL A 15 17.71 8.69 7.59
CA VAL A 15 16.63 7.69 7.64
C VAL A 15 15.43 8.19 8.44
N GLU A 16 15.64 8.75 9.64
CA GLU A 16 14.52 9.25 10.46
C GLU A 16 13.75 10.38 9.80
N VAL A 17 14.43 11.27 9.05
CA VAL A 17 13.74 12.29 8.25
C VAL A 17 12.84 11.63 7.21
N ILE A 18 13.34 10.63 6.47
CA ILE A 18 12.53 9.97 5.46
C ILE A 18 11.36 9.19 6.08
N LEU A 19 11.56 8.51 7.22
CA LEU A 19 10.49 7.82 7.94
C LEU A 19 9.47 8.77 8.58
N SER A 20 9.83 10.04 8.79
CA SER A 20 8.87 11.09 9.21
C SER A 20 7.99 11.57 8.05
N GLU A 21 8.51 11.56 6.83
CA GLU A 21 7.78 11.91 5.61
C GLU A 21 6.98 10.73 5.05
N HIS A 22 7.47 9.50 5.27
CA HIS A 22 6.85 8.22 4.91
C HIS A 22 6.54 7.38 6.15
N PRO A 23 5.64 7.84 7.05
CA PRO A 23 5.30 7.11 8.26
C PRO A 23 4.75 5.71 7.97
N GLU A 24 4.16 5.48 6.78
CA GLU A 24 3.68 4.17 6.34
C GLU A 24 4.77 3.11 6.25
N ILE A 25 6.04 3.51 6.07
CA ILE A 25 7.17 2.57 5.90
C ILE A 25 7.79 2.19 7.24
N ARG A 26 7.50 2.93 8.33
CA ARG A 26 8.11 2.71 9.65
C ARG A 26 7.96 1.27 10.13
N ILE A 27 6.78 0.68 9.94
CA ILE A 27 6.52 -0.70 10.34
C ILE A 27 7.38 -1.71 9.56
N LEU A 28 7.58 -1.51 8.26
CA LEU A 28 8.48 -2.34 7.46
C LEU A 28 9.92 -2.14 7.91
N TRP A 29 10.31 -0.89 8.19
CA TRP A 29 11.66 -0.57 8.66
C TRP A 29 11.96 -1.30 9.96
N GLU A 30 11.13 -1.17 10.98
CA GLU A 30 11.32 -1.79 12.30
C GLU A 30 11.37 -3.32 12.24
N ARG A 31 10.59 -3.93 11.33
CA ARG A 31 10.48 -5.39 11.22
C ARG A 31 11.43 -6.01 10.19
N ARG A 32 12.19 -5.22 9.43
CA ARG A 32 13.00 -5.68 8.28
C ARG A 32 13.97 -6.83 8.59
N ALA A 33 14.50 -6.89 9.80
CA ALA A 33 15.42 -7.95 10.22
C ALA A 33 14.74 -9.33 10.41
N GLN A 34 13.42 -9.35 10.56
CA GLN A 34 12.63 -10.55 10.83
C GLN A 34 11.95 -11.08 9.55
N LEU A 35 11.94 -10.29 8.48
CA LEU A 35 11.26 -10.61 7.22
C LEU A 35 12.16 -11.47 6.31
N ALA A 36 11.56 -12.46 5.64
CA ALA A 36 12.28 -13.35 4.75
C ALA A 36 12.45 -12.73 3.36
N GLY A 37 13.68 -12.76 2.84
CA GLY A 37 13.96 -12.35 1.46
C GLY A 37 13.92 -10.83 1.23
N PRO A 38 13.92 -10.39 -0.04
CA PRO A 38 13.85 -8.97 -0.38
C PRO A 38 12.46 -8.40 -0.07
N ILE A 39 12.43 -7.24 0.58
CA ILE A 39 11.19 -6.47 0.81
C ILE A 39 10.87 -5.73 -0.48
N GLU A 40 10.13 -6.41 -1.36
CA GLU A 40 9.66 -5.89 -2.64
C GLU A 40 8.15 -6.06 -2.74
N ILE A 41 7.45 -4.94 -2.96
CA ILE A 41 5.99 -4.87 -3.05
C ILE A 41 5.66 -4.29 -4.43
N ASN A 42 5.03 -5.10 -5.29
CA ASN A 42 4.66 -4.73 -6.66
C ASN A 42 5.83 -4.12 -7.48
N GLY A 43 7.04 -4.68 -7.34
CA GLY A 43 8.24 -4.23 -8.04
C GLY A 43 8.95 -3.03 -7.40
N VAL A 44 8.49 -2.56 -6.24
CA VAL A 44 9.07 -1.42 -5.51
C VAL A 44 9.68 -1.91 -4.20
N ASN A 45 10.91 -1.48 -3.91
CA ASN A 45 11.56 -1.76 -2.63
C ASN A 45 11.51 -0.50 -1.73
N PRO A 46 10.56 -0.44 -0.77
CA PRO A 46 10.40 0.74 0.09
C PRO A 46 11.56 0.98 1.06
N ILE A 47 12.25 -0.08 1.48
CA ILE A 47 13.42 0.05 2.36
C ILE A 47 14.57 0.70 1.59
N LEU A 48 14.76 0.32 0.33
CA LEU A 48 15.75 0.95 -0.55
C LEU A 48 15.43 2.42 -0.84
N HIS A 49 14.15 2.77 -0.99
CA HIS A 49 13.70 4.17 -1.08
C HIS A 49 14.16 4.98 0.14
N VAL A 50 13.84 4.49 1.35
CA VAL A 50 14.24 5.13 2.62
C VAL A 50 15.76 5.27 2.72
N MET A 51 16.50 4.21 2.42
CA MET A 51 17.98 4.23 2.49
C MET A 51 18.59 5.24 1.50
N LEU A 52 18.15 5.24 0.25
CA LEU A 52 18.73 6.10 -0.78
C LEU A 52 18.44 7.58 -0.52
N GLU A 53 17.21 7.91 -0.15
CA GLU A 53 16.87 9.29 0.20
C GLU A 53 17.50 9.71 1.54
N GLY A 54 17.64 8.81 2.50
CA GLY A 54 18.34 9.07 3.77
C GLY A 54 19.82 9.39 3.56
N ILE A 55 20.50 8.69 2.65
CA ILE A 55 21.88 9.04 2.24
C ILE A 55 21.93 10.46 1.68
N VAL A 56 20.99 10.83 0.82
CA VAL A 56 20.96 12.18 0.23
C VAL A 56 20.64 13.24 1.29
N GLU A 57 19.76 12.95 2.25
CA GLU A 57 19.51 13.84 3.38
C GLU A 57 20.77 14.02 4.25
N ASN A 58 21.58 12.98 4.44
CA ASN A 58 22.86 13.12 5.12
C ASN A 58 23.84 13.99 4.32
N GLN A 59 23.92 13.80 2.99
CA GLN A 59 24.74 14.66 2.12
C GLN A 59 24.29 16.13 2.16
N LEU A 60 23.00 16.39 2.31
CA LEU A 60 22.43 17.72 2.44
C LEU A 60 22.91 18.45 3.71
N ASN A 61 23.18 17.69 4.76
CA ASN A 61 23.65 18.17 6.05
C ASN A 61 25.18 18.09 6.22
N ASP A 62 25.90 17.57 5.21
CA ASP A 62 27.35 17.43 5.22
C ASP A 62 28.06 18.75 4.82
N PRO A 63 28.85 19.36 5.72
CA PRO A 63 29.62 20.58 5.40
C PRO A 63 30.60 20.40 4.24
N GLU A 64 31.06 19.18 3.97
CA GLU A 64 31.96 18.87 2.87
C GLU A 64 31.22 18.67 1.54
N MET A 65 29.88 18.70 1.51
CA MET A 65 29.06 18.60 0.28
C MET A 65 28.09 19.78 0.10
N PRO A 66 28.56 21.04 0.13
CA PRO A 66 27.70 22.21 0.05
C PRO A 66 26.86 22.25 -1.25
N GLU A 67 27.36 21.66 -2.34
CA GLU A 67 26.68 21.68 -3.64
C GLU A 67 25.37 20.89 -3.66
N VAL A 68 25.20 19.92 -2.74
CA VAL A 68 23.94 19.18 -2.56
C VAL A 68 22.87 20.12 -1.99
N ARG A 69 23.22 20.85 -0.93
CA ARG A 69 22.36 21.88 -0.33
C ARG A 69 22.02 23.00 -1.30
N GLU A 70 23.02 23.54 -2.00
CA GLU A 70 22.81 24.56 -3.02
C GLU A 70 21.88 24.08 -4.14
N THR A 71 21.93 22.78 -4.48
CA THR A 71 21.02 22.19 -5.46
C THR A 71 19.60 22.12 -4.95
N VAL A 72 19.38 21.69 -3.70
CA VAL A 72 18.04 21.68 -3.08
C VAL A 72 17.46 23.10 -3.05
N GLU A 73 18.19 24.07 -2.50
CA GLU A 73 17.73 25.46 -2.39
C GLU A 73 17.37 26.07 -3.76
N ARG A 74 18.13 25.71 -4.80
CA ARG A 74 17.87 26.17 -6.16
C ARG A 74 16.61 25.54 -6.76
N LEU A 75 16.34 24.27 -6.47
CA LEU A 75 15.12 23.59 -6.93
C LEU A 75 13.89 24.08 -6.16
N GLU A 76 14.02 24.36 -4.86
CA GLU A 76 12.95 24.99 -4.05
C GLU A 76 12.59 26.37 -4.60
N LYS A 77 13.58 27.20 -4.94
CA LYS A 77 13.36 28.49 -5.62
C LYS A 77 12.68 28.35 -7.00
N ALA A 78 12.79 27.18 -7.63
CA ALA A 78 12.11 26.85 -8.88
C ALA A 78 10.70 26.27 -8.67
N GLY A 79 10.22 26.19 -7.43
CA GLY A 79 8.85 25.78 -7.08
C GLY A 79 8.69 24.32 -6.66
N LEU A 80 9.78 23.56 -6.48
CA LEU A 80 9.69 22.20 -5.94
C LEU A 80 9.58 22.22 -4.42
N SER A 81 8.89 21.23 -3.83
CA SER A 81 9.02 20.94 -2.41
C SER A 81 10.41 20.41 -2.08
N ARG A 82 10.84 20.55 -0.81
CA ARG A 82 12.11 19.98 -0.33
C ARG A 82 12.21 18.48 -0.63
N HIS A 83 11.12 17.75 -0.41
CA HIS A 83 10.98 16.33 -0.72
C HIS A 83 11.24 16.04 -2.21
N ALA A 84 10.53 16.73 -3.12
CA ALA A 84 10.71 16.54 -4.56
C ALA A 84 12.11 16.94 -5.04
N ALA A 85 12.70 17.98 -4.45
CA ALA A 85 14.08 18.39 -4.72
C ALA A 85 15.09 17.33 -4.28
N ARG A 86 14.93 16.74 -3.09
CA ARG A 86 15.77 15.63 -2.59
C ARG A 86 15.62 14.39 -3.47
N ALA A 87 14.42 14.03 -3.87
CA ALA A 87 14.17 12.91 -4.78
C ALA A 87 14.83 13.13 -6.15
N ALA A 88 14.85 14.36 -6.67
CA ALA A 88 15.58 14.68 -7.90
C ALA A 88 17.09 14.42 -7.77
N ILE A 89 17.68 14.77 -6.61
CA ILE A 89 19.08 14.48 -6.30
C ILE A 89 19.30 12.97 -6.15
N ALA A 90 18.39 12.26 -5.49
CA ALA A 90 18.42 10.80 -5.34
C ALA A 90 18.47 10.08 -6.70
N ASN A 91 17.71 10.52 -7.71
CA ASN A 91 17.79 9.96 -9.06
C ASN A 91 19.18 10.13 -9.71
N VAL A 92 19.86 11.25 -9.47
CA VAL A 92 21.25 11.44 -9.92
C VAL A 92 22.19 10.55 -9.11
N PHE A 93 22.01 10.49 -7.79
CA PHE A 93 22.82 9.66 -6.90
C PHE A 93 22.76 8.18 -7.31
N ILE A 94 21.56 7.63 -7.53
CA ILE A 94 21.34 6.24 -7.96
C ILE A 94 22.14 5.92 -9.23
N TYR A 95 22.18 6.83 -10.19
CA TYR A 95 22.95 6.64 -11.43
C TYR A 95 24.45 6.44 -11.19
N HIS A 96 25.03 7.16 -10.22
CA HIS A 96 26.45 7.00 -9.84
C HIS A 96 26.68 5.86 -8.87
N PHE A 97 25.68 5.59 -8.04
CA PHE A 97 25.77 4.64 -6.97
C PHE A 97 25.59 3.20 -7.46
N PHE A 98 24.78 2.97 -8.50
CA PHE A 98 24.56 1.65 -9.06
C PHE A 98 25.84 0.96 -9.56
N PRO A 99 26.77 1.61 -10.31
CA PRO A 99 28.06 1.02 -10.64
C PRO A 99 28.97 0.75 -9.44
N VAL A 100 28.84 1.51 -8.34
CA VAL A 100 29.57 1.24 -7.10
C VAL A 100 29.11 -0.08 -6.51
N LEU A 101 27.79 -0.26 -6.40
CA LEU A 101 27.20 -1.50 -5.89
C LEU A 101 27.48 -2.70 -6.79
N LYS A 102 27.16 -2.58 -8.08
CA LYS A 102 27.15 -3.72 -9.01
C LYS A 102 28.53 -4.09 -9.51
N GLU A 103 29.38 -3.09 -9.75
CA GLU A 103 30.68 -3.26 -10.43
C GLU A 103 31.86 -2.98 -9.49
N LYS A 104 31.62 -2.70 -8.19
CA LYS A 104 32.64 -2.37 -7.17
C LYS A 104 33.55 -1.22 -7.59
N LYS A 105 33.02 -0.27 -8.37
CA LYS A 105 33.74 0.95 -8.78
C LYS A 105 33.81 1.96 -7.64
N THR A 106 34.77 2.88 -7.70
CA THR A 106 34.84 4.02 -6.79
C THR A 106 33.76 5.04 -7.14
N PHE A 107 33.12 5.65 -6.13
CA PHE A 107 32.14 6.71 -6.33
C PHE A 107 32.80 7.97 -6.91
N ASP A 108 32.41 8.40 -8.11
CA ASP A 108 32.93 9.61 -8.77
C ASP A 108 32.20 10.86 -8.25
N ARG A 109 32.62 11.34 -7.08
CA ARG A 109 32.05 12.51 -6.41
C ARG A 109 32.04 13.74 -7.31
N GLN A 110 33.11 13.99 -8.05
CA GLN A 110 33.19 15.19 -8.90
C GLN A 110 32.19 15.14 -10.05
N LYS A 111 32.00 13.97 -10.67
CA LYS A 111 31.01 13.80 -11.73
C LYS A 111 29.58 13.88 -11.19
N TYR A 112 29.33 13.34 -9.99
CA TYR A 112 28.07 13.49 -9.29
C TYR A 112 27.72 14.97 -9.10
N ILE A 113 28.59 15.76 -8.46
CA ILE A 113 28.37 17.20 -8.23
C ILE A 113 28.15 17.98 -9.54
N ARG A 114 28.97 17.73 -10.57
CA ARG A 114 28.78 18.37 -11.89
C ARG A 114 27.41 18.08 -12.50
N GLN A 115 26.84 16.91 -12.24
CA GLN A 115 25.56 16.48 -12.78
C GLN A 115 24.37 16.97 -11.95
N LEU A 116 24.52 17.17 -10.64
CA LEU A 116 23.53 17.91 -9.82
C LEU A 116 23.29 19.32 -10.35
N GLY A 117 24.37 19.98 -10.81
CA GLY A 117 24.30 21.28 -11.46
C GLY A 117 23.45 21.34 -12.74
N LEU A 118 22.98 20.20 -13.26
CA LEU A 118 22.10 20.12 -14.43
C LEU A 118 20.61 20.06 -14.05
N LEU A 119 20.25 19.64 -12.84
CA LEU A 119 18.85 19.48 -12.45
C LEU A 119 18.08 20.79 -12.64
N GLY A 120 16.94 20.75 -13.32
CA GLY A 120 16.10 21.93 -13.58
C GLY A 120 16.63 22.95 -14.60
N LYS A 121 17.67 22.63 -15.37
CA LYS A 121 18.16 23.48 -16.46
C LYS A 121 17.72 22.96 -17.83
N ASP A 122 17.47 23.87 -18.76
CA ASP A 122 17.16 23.52 -20.16
C ASP A 122 18.44 23.36 -20.99
N PHE A 123 18.62 22.18 -21.57
CA PHE A 123 19.75 21.85 -22.44
C PHE A 123 19.32 21.44 -23.86
N LYS A 124 18.06 21.67 -24.26
CA LYS A 124 17.53 21.28 -25.58
C LYS A 124 18.37 21.78 -26.76
N LYS A 125 19.08 22.89 -26.58
CA LYS A 125 19.95 23.50 -27.60
C LYS A 125 21.38 22.95 -27.63
N THR A 126 21.75 22.07 -26.70
CA THR A 126 23.12 21.52 -26.64
C THR A 126 23.34 20.51 -27.76
N GLY A 127 24.25 20.81 -28.68
CA GLY A 127 24.64 19.90 -29.76
C GLY A 127 25.32 18.64 -29.23
N ARG A 128 25.05 17.47 -29.84
CA ARG A 128 25.63 16.16 -29.44
C ARG A 128 27.17 16.16 -29.35
N ASN A 129 27.85 16.96 -30.16
CA ASN A 129 29.31 17.05 -30.21
C ASN A 129 29.89 18.26 -29.45
N GLU A 130 29.04 19.14 -28.91
CA GLU A 130 29.47 20.30 -28.12
C GLU A 130 30.00 19.86 -26.74
N PRO A 131 30.81 20.69 -26.08
CA PRO A 131 31.20 20.46 -24.69
C PRO A 131 29.96 20.26 -23.81
N CYS A 132 30.03 19.27 -22.92
CA CYS A 132 28.91 18.93 -22.05
C CYS A 132 28.61 20.08 -21.09
N PRO A 133 27.33 20.48 -20.93
CA PRO A 133 26.95 21.60 -20.05
C PRO A 133 27.20 21.34 -18.57
N CYS A 134 27.59 20.12 -18.17
CA CYS A 134 28.00 19.82 -16.80
C CYS A 134 29.41 20.34 -16.46
N GLY A 135 30.14 20.89 -17.42
CA GLY A 135 31.50 21.41 -17.20
C GLY A 135 32.60 20.35 -17.26
N SER A 136 32.32 19.13 -17.76
CA SER A 136 33.34 18.07 -17.88
C SER A 136 34.36 18.30 -19.00
N GLY A 137 34.10 19.22 -19.93
CA GLY A 137 34.91 19.41 -21.15
C GLY A 137 34.76 18.30 -22.20
N VAL A 138 34.06 17.20 -21.88
CA VAL A 138 33.83 16.08 -22.80
C VAL A 138 32.62 16.38 -23.71
N LYS A 139 32.58 15.82 -24.92
CA LYS A 139 31.42 15.92 -25.83
C LYS A 139 30.14 15.46 -25.14
N PHE A 140 29.03 16.19 -25.28
CA PHE A 140 27.76 15.91 -24.62
C PHE A 140 27.28 14.46 -24.79
N LYS A 141 27.38 13.91 -26.01
CA LYS A 141 27.02 12.50 -26.32
C LYS A 141 27.84 11.44 -25.59
N LYS A 142 29.03 11.79 -25.12
CA LYS A 142 29.94 10.89 -24.37
C LYS A 142 29.86 11.13 -22.85
N CYS A 143 29.02 12.07 -22.40
CA CYS A 143 28.92 12.46 -21.00
C CYS A 143 27.48 12.32 -20.51
N CYS A 144 26.71 13.40 -20.45
CA CYS A 144 25.40 13.41 -19.78
C CYS A 144 24.23 13.04 -20.69
N ALA A 145 24.40 12.98 -22.02
CA ALA A 145 23.28 12.83 -22.96
C ALA A 145 22.41 11.57 -22.75
N SER A 146 22.98 10.48 -22.24
CA SER A 146 22.22 9.27 -21.92
C SER A 146 21.45 9.39 -20.60
N ALA A 147 22.02 10.07 -19.61
CA ALA A 147 21.51 10.10 -18.24
C ALA A 147 20.50 11.23 -17.98
N VAL A 148 20.62 12.38 -18.68
CA VAL A 148 19.74 13.54 -18.46
C VAL A 148 18.27 13.28 -18.79
N LYS A 149 17.97 12.24 -19.58
CA LYS A 149 16.59 11.85 -19.87
C LYS A 149 15.85 11.39 -18.62
N ASP A 150 16.59 10.81 -17.68
CA ASP A 150 16.08 10.22 -16.44
C ASP A 150 16.10 11.23 -15.27
N TRP A 151 16.61 12.44 -15.49
CA TRP A 151 16.77 13.49 -14.46
C TRP A 151 15.81 14.66 -14.66
N GLN A 152 14.62 14.39 -15.20
CA GLN A 152 13.57 15.39 -15.32
C GLN A 152 13.02 15.73 -13.93
N ILE A 153 12.85 17.02 -13.65
CA ILE A 153 12.25 17.48 -12.40
C ILE A 153 10.73 17.59 -12.53
N SER A 154 10.01 17.24 -11.47
CA SER A 154 8.55 17.36 -11.39
C SER A 154 8.15 17.62 -9.92
N PRO A 155 7.08 18.38 -9.65
CA PRO A 155 6.53 18.53 -8.30
C PRO A 155 6.19 17.19 -7.63
N MET A 156 5.86 16.16 -8.43
CA MET A 156 5.49 14.82 -7.96
C MET A 156 6.67 13.86 -7.79
N LEU A 157 7.92 14.32 -7.95
CA LEU A 157 9.08 13.47 -7.66
C LEU A 157 9.12 13.08 -6.18
N GLY A 158 9.60 11.86 -5.91
CA GLY A 158 9.65 11.27 -4.57
C GLY A 158 8.35 10.57 -4.15
N ARG A 159 7.28 10.67 -4.96
CA ARG A 159 6.05 9.91 -4.73
C ARG A 159 6.35 8.41 -4.64
N LEU A 160 6.05 7.83 -3.48
CA LEU A 160 6.11 6.40 -3.24
C LEU A 160 4.75 5.76 -3.51
N THR A 161 4.72 4.75 -4.37
CA THR A 161 3.50 3.99 -4.70
C THR A 161 3.82 2.51 -4.67
N LEU A 162 3.25 1.80 -3.69
CA LEU A 162 3.43 0.37 -3.50
C LEU A 162 2.32 -0.47 -4.14
N GLY A 163 1.31 0.18 -4.70
CA GLY A 163 0.22 -0.47 -5.44
C GLY A 163 -0.93 0.49 -5.68
N GLN A 164 -2.05 -0.04 -6.18
CA GLN A 164 -3.26 0.71 -6.47
C GLN A 164 -4.49 -0.10 -6.07
N GLY A 165 -5.53 0.58 -5.58
CA GLY A 165 -6.67 -0.03 -4.92
C GLY A 165 -7.70 1.04 -4.55
N SER A 166 -8.47 0.80 -3.49
CA SER A 166 -9.66 1.58 -3.11
C SER A 166 -9.40 3.07 -2.84
N TYR A 167 -8.16 3.49 -2.63
CA TYR A 167 -7.80 4.89 -2.38
C TYR A 167 -7.32 5.63 -3.63
N ILE A 168 -6.89 4.90 -4.67
CA ILE A 168 -6.32 5.48 -5.90
C ILE A 168 -7.20 5.19 -7.13
N LEU A 169 -7.87 4.05 -7.19
CA LEU A 169 -8.73 3.65 -8.31
C LEU A 169 -10.16 4.14 -8.11
N GLY A 170 -10.76 4.72 -9.16
CA GLY A 170 -12.20 5.05 -9.17
C GLY A 170 -12.60 6.31 -8.41
N VAL A 171 -11.66 7.01 -7.76
CA VAL A 171 -11.84 8.39 -7.29
C VAL A 171 -11.63 9.33 -8.47
N ASP A 172 -12.53 10.31 -8.64
CA ASP A 172 -12.21 11.54 -9.36
C ASP A 172 -10.97 12.10 -8.66
N PHE A 173 -9.80 11.97 -9.29
CA PHE A 173 -8.54 12.37 -8.67
C PHE A 173 -8.73 13.79 -8.12
N PRO A 174 -8.64 14.01 -6.79
CA PRO A 174 -8.46 15.37 -6.31
C PRO A 174 -7.22 15.95 -6.99
N ASP A 175 -7.09 17.28 -7.03
CA ASP A 175 -5.86 17.93 -7.49
C ASP A 175 -4.70 17.56 -6.55
N ILE A 176 -4.15 16.35 -6.72
CA ILE A 176 -3.02 15.85 -5.95
C ILE A 176 -1.79 16.58 -6.47
N ASP A 177 -1.37 17.58 -5.71
CA ASP A 177 -0.24 18.45 -6.02
C ASP A 177 1.03 18.09 -5.22
N SER A 178 0.93 17.11 -4.31
CA SER A 178 2.00 16.70 -3.41
C SER A 178 2.36 15.21 -3.55
N PRO A 179 3.67 14.87 -3.63
CA PRO A 179 4.13 13.48 -3.61
C PRO A 179 3.90 12.79 -2.25
N LEU A 180 3.66 13.57 -1.19
CA LEU A 180 3.39 13.11 0.18
C LEU A 180 1.90 13.14 0.53
N HIS A 181 1.02 13.19 -0.48
CA HIS A 181 -0.42 13.25 -0.23
C HIS A 181 -0.90 12.03 0.60
N PRO A 182 -1.75 12.22 1.63
CA PRO A 182 -2.18 11.15 2.55
C PRO A 182 -2.79 9.92 1.87
N LEU A 183 -3.45 10.09 0.72
CA LEU A 183 -3.97 8.97 -0.09
C LEU A 183 -2.89 7.94 -0.46
N TYR A 184 -1.67 8.39 -0.77
CA TYR A 184 -0.58 7.47 -1.07
C TYR A 184 -0.17 6.69 0.18
N GLN A 185 -0.17 7.32 1.35
CA GLN A 185 0.14 6.64 2.60
C GLN A 185 -0.93 5.60 2.96
N LEU A 186 -2.22 5.96 2.79
CA LEU A 186 -3.33 5.04 2.98
C LEU A 186 -3.21 3.81 2.07
N GLU A 187 -3.01 4.04 0.77
CA GLU A 187 -2.86 2.96 -0.20
C GLU A 187 -1.61 2.10 0.11
N ASN A 188 -0.47 2.74 0.38
CA ASN A 188 0.78 2.03 0.67
C ASN A 188 0.63 1.12 1.89
N ARG A 189 -0.02 1.56 2.97
CA ARG A 189 -0.24 0.71 4.17
C ARG A 189 -1.08 -0.53 3.88
N VAL A 190 -2.03 -0.49 2.95
CA VAL A 190 -2.79 -1.69 2.54
C VAL A 190 -1.86 -2.73 1.89
N HIS A 191 -1.00 -2.30 0.97
CA HIS A 191 -0.06 -3.21 0.32
C HIS A 191 1.01 -3.72 1.28
N ILE A 192 1.44 -2.89 2.25
CA ILE A 192 2.32 -3.30 3.34
C ILE A 192 1.66 -4.34 4.23
N ALA A 193 0.39 -4.13 4.62
CA ALA A 193 -0.35 -5.08 5.44
C ALA A 193 -0.48 -6.43 4.74
N ARG A 194 -0.83 -6.45 3.45
CA ARG A 194 -0.87 -7.67 2.62
C ARG A 194 0.49 -8.35 2.53
N PHE A 195 1.55 -7.58 2.33
CA PHE A 195 2.91 -8.11 2.30
C PHE A 195 3.27 -8.78 3.64
N LEU A 196 3.05 -8.11 4.77
CA LEU A 196 3.34 -8.63 6.10
C LEU A 196 2.51 -9.89 6.41
N ALA A 197 1.21 -9.88 6.12
CA ALA A 197 0.34 -11.03 6.28
C ALA A 197 0.83 -12.24 5.47
N ASN A 198 1.25 -12.03 4.22
CA ASN A 198 1.81 -13.09 3.37
C ASN A 198 3.15 -13.64 3.88
N GLN A 199 3.88 -12.88 4.69
CA GLN A 199 5.08 -13.33 5.41
C GLN A 199 4.75 -14.03 6.74
N GLY A 200 3.46 -14.15 7.10
CA GLY A 200 3.00 -14.70 8.37
C GLY A 200 3.00 -13.69 9.52
N ASP A 201 3.34 -12.43 9.27
CA ASP A 201 3.34 -11.35 10.27
C ASP A 201 1.98 -10.66 10.33
N VAL A 202 1.01 -11.36 10.92
CA VAL A 202 -0.37 -10.89 11.07
C VAL A 202 -0.45 -9.69 12.03
N GLU A 203 0.40 -9.66 13.06
CA GLU A 203 0.45 -8.54 14.00
C GLU A 203 0.92 -7.26 13.31
N GLY A 204 1.98 -7.36 12.49
CA GLY A 204 2.44 -6.24 11.68
C GLY A 204 1.39 -5.79 10.67
N ALA A 205 0.70 -6.73 10.01
CA ALA A 205 -0.39 -6.39 9.10
C ALA A 205 -1.51 -5.61 9.80
N ALA A 206 -1.94 -6.08 10.97
CA ALA A 206 -2.97 -5.41 11.77
C ALA A 206 -2.53 -4.01 12.22
N GLN A 207 -1.29 -3.85 12.65
CA GLN A 207 -0.75 -2.55 13.06
C GLN A 207 -0.76 -1.54 11.89
N ALA A 208 -0.33 -1.95 10.69
CA ALA A 208 -0.40 -1.08 9.50
C ALA A 208 -1.84 -0.63 9.19
N LEU A 209 -2.82 -1.54 9.30
CA LEU A 209 -4.23 -1.19 9.05
C LEU A 209 -4.84 -0.32 10.16
N LYS A 210 -4.42 -0.49 11.42
CA LYS A 210 -4.82 0.39 12.53
C LYS A 210 -4.33 1.82 12.30
N GLU A 211 -3.09 2.00 11.84
CA GLU A 211 -2.59 3.32 11.47
C GLU A 211 -3.36 3.94 10.29
N ASN A 212 -3.83 3.12 9.35
CA ASN A 212 -4.71 3.58 8.28
C ASN A 212 -6.04 4.13 8.80
N ILE A 213 -6.65 3.43 9.75
CA ILE A 213 -7.90 3.89 10.40
C ILE A 213 -7.66 5.24 11.09
N ILE A 214 -6.57 5.37 11.86
CA ILE A 214 -6.21 6.63 12.55
C ILE A 214 -6.00 7.78 11.55
N LEU A 215 -5.30 7.51 10.44
CA LEU A 215 -5.08 8.52 9.40
C LEU A 215 -6.41 8.93 8.74
N ALA A 216 -7.27 7.98 8.42
CA ALA A 216 -8.59 8.26 7.84
C ALA A 216 -9.47 9.10 8.79
N GLU A 217 -9.47 8.78 10.09
CA GLU A 217 -10.17 9.56 11.12
C GLU A 217 -9.65 11.00 11.20
N THR A 218 -8.32 11.18 11.17
CA THR A 218 -7.69 12.51 11.24
C THR A 218 -8.12 13.42 10.09
N HIS A 219 -8.42 12.85 8.92
CA HIS A 219 -8.87 13.60 7.75
C HIS A 219 -10.38 13.81 7.66
N ASN A 220 -11.18 13.22 8.56
CA ASN A 220 -12.64 13.36 8.61
C ASN A 220 -13.34 13.05 7.28
N GLN A 221 -12.86 12.04 6.55
CA GLN A 221 -13.47 11.57 5.29
C GLN A 221 -14.14 10.20 5.52
N GLU A 222 -15.46 10.16 5.50
CA GLU A 222 -16.24 8.93 5.76
C GLU A 222 -15.89 7.80 4.80
N SER A 223 -15.64 8.12 3.52
CA SER A 223 -15.24 7.12 2.52
C SER A 223 -13.87 6.50 2.83
N TRP A 224 -12.91 7.31 3.31
CA TRP A 224 -11.58 6.81 3.69
C TRP A 224 -11.67 5.92 4.92
N LEU A 225 -12.49 6.32 5.89
CA LEU A 225 -12.70 5.54 7.11
C LEU A 225 -13.39 4.22 6.80
N SER A 226 -14.43 4.24 5.96
CA SER A 226 -15.11 3.01 5.54
C SER A 226 -14.14 2.08 4.81
N ASN A 227 -13.32 2.57 3.88
CA ASN A 227 -12.31 1.77 3.20
C ASN A 227 -11.30 1.17 4.20
N ALA A 228 -10.79 1.97 5.14
CA ALA A 228 -9.79 1.51 6.10
C ALA A 228 -10.34 0.41 7.02
N LEU A 229 -11.61 0.52 7.41
CA LEU A 229 -12.29 -0.50 8.20
C LEU A 229 -12.58 -1.76 7.37
N TYR A 230 -12.92 -1.64 6.08
CA TYR A 230 -13.06 -2.81 5.20
C TYR A 230 -11.73 -3.55 5.01
N ASP A 231 -10.62 -2.83 4.84
CA ASP A 231 -9.29 -3.46 4.76
C ASP A 231 -8.95 -4.20 6.07
N MET A 232 -9.28 -3.62 7.24
CA MET A 232 -9.13 -4.29 8.54
C MET A 232 -10.03 -5.53 8.65
N LEU A 233 -11.29 -5.42 8.22
CA LEU A 233 -12.24 -6.54 8.27
C LEU A 233 -11.77 -7.70 7.38
N ASP A 234 -11.27 -7.42 6.18
CA ASP A 234 -10.70 -8.43 5.28
C ASP A 234 -9.56 -9.20 5.97
N LEU A 235 -8.65 -8.50 6.66
CA LEU A 235 -7.62 -9.15 7.46
C LEU A 235 -8.25 -10.03 8.56
N CYS A 236 -9.20 -9.48 9.33
CA CYS A 236 -9.82 -10.22 10.43
C CYS A 236 -10.56 -11.50 9.98
N LEU A 237 -11.21 -11.45 8.80
CA LEU A 237 -11.93 -12.59 8.25
C LEU A 237 -11.02 -13.73 7.80
N ASN A 238 -9.76 -13.42 7.46
CA ASN A 238 -8.76 -14.40 7.04
C ASN A 238 -7.97 -15.02 8.21
N TYR A 239 -8.02 -14.41 9.40
CA TYR A 239 -7.22 -14.82 10.56
C TYR A 239 -8.08 -15.03 11.81
N PRO A 240 -8.44 -16.28 12.17
CA PRO A 240 -9.35 -16.57 13.28
C PRO A 240 -8.95 -15.94 14.63
N GLN A 241 -7.65 -15.79 14.89
CA GLN A 241 -7.14 -15.12 16.09
C GLN A 241 -7.53 -13.63 16.20
N MET A 242 -8.05 -13.02 15.13
CA MET A 242 -8.48 -11.63 15.07
C MET A 242 -10.00 -11.45 15.22
N SER A 243 -10.72 -12.47 15.69
CA SER A 243 -12.19 -12.44 15.80
C SER A 243 -12.71 -11.24 16.61
N GLU A 244 -12.07 -10.87 17.72
CA GLU A 244 -12.50 -9.73 18.55
C GLU A 244 -12.37 -8.39 17.80
N GLU A 245 -11.23 -8.17 17.15
CA GLU A 245 -10.99 -6.98 16.32
C GLU A 245 -11.96 -6.92 15.14
N GLY A 246 -12.26 -8.06 14.52
CA GLY A 246 -13.24 -8.17 13.44
C GLY A 246 -14.64 -7.74 13.87
N LEU A 247 -15.10 -8.22 15.04
CA LEU A 247 -16.39 -7.82 15.60
C LEU A 247 -16.43 -6.32 15.91
N ALA A 248 -15.38 -5.77 16.53
CA ALA A 248 -15.29 -4.34 16.80
C ALA A 248 -15.28 -3.50 15.52
N THR A 249 -14.61 -3.99 14.47
CA THR A 249 -14.57 -3.34 13.14
C THR A 249 -15.94 -3.34 12.47
N ILE A 250 -16.68 -4.44 12.55
CA ILE A 250 -18.05 -4.54 12.01
C ILE A 250 -18.99 -3.53 12.69
N GLU A 251 -18.96 -3.44 14.02
CA GLU A 251 -19.82 -2.49 14.74
C GLU A 251 -19.59 -1.05 14.26
N ARG A 252 -18.33 -0.69 14.01
CA ARG A 252 -17.99 0.62 13.44
C ARG A 252 -18.49 0.79 12.02
N LEU A 253 -18.33 -0.22 11.16
CA LEU A 253 -18.81 -0.18 9.77
C LEU A 253 -20.33 -0.04 9.69
N LEU A 254 -21.10 -0.71 10.57
CA LEU A 254 -22.56 -0.64 10.59
C LEU A 254 -23.10 0.79 10.78
N HIS A 255 -22.32 1.69 11.39
CA HIS A 255 -22.65 3.10 11.53
C HIS A 255 -22.33 3.97 10.31
N LEU A 256 -21.48 3.48 9.39
CA LEU A 256 -20.98 4.23 8.24
C LEU A 256 -21.63 3.80 6.92
N VAL A 257 -22.02 2.54 6.82
CA VAL A 257 -22.48 1.97 5.54
C VAL A 257 -23.99 2.13 5.35
N ARG A 258 -24.39 2.16 4.08
CA ARG A 258 -25.80 2.12 3.68
C ARG A 258 -26.48 0.81 4.08
N ASP A 259 -27.80 0.84 4.19
CA ASP A 259 -28.61 -0.30 4.63
C ASP A 259 -28.45 -1.56 3.77
N ASP A 260 -28.24 -1.41 2.46
CA ASP A 260 -28.01 -2.54 1.55
C ASP A 260 -26.67 -3.25 1.79
N ALA A 261 -25.67 -2.55 2.31
CA ALA A 261 -24.39 -3.13 2.68
C ALA A 261 -24.40 -3.80 4.07
N LYS A 262 -25.31 -3.38 4.97
CA LYS A 262 -25.38 -3.92 6.34
C LYS A 262 -25.62 -5.42 6.39
N GLY A 263 -26.40 -5.95 5.45
CA GLY A 263 -26.68 -7.39 5.38
C GLY A 263 -25.40 -8.23 5.30
N TYR A 264 -24.42 -7.80 4.49
CA TYR A 264 -23.13 -8.50 4.35
C TYR A 264 -22.35 -8.49 5.65
N LEU A 265 -22.25 -7.32 6.30
CA LEU A 265 -21.57 -7.17 7.58
C LEU A 265 -22.20 -8.00 8.70
N LEU A 266 -23.54 -8.10 8.73
CA LEU A 266 -24.24 -8.94 9.70
C LEU A 266 -23.96 -10.43 9.48
N CYS A 267 -23.86 -10.87 8.22
CA CYS A 267 -23.42 -12.24 7.91
C CYS A 267 -21.98 -12.48 8.36
N ASP A 268 -21.06 -11.55 8.06
CA ASP A 268 -19.67 -11.63 8.48
C ASP A 268 -19.55 -11.69 10.02
N ARG A 269 -20.39 -10.93 10.73
CA ARG A 269 -20.47 -10.96 12.20
C ARG A 269 -20.90 -12.33 12.71
N ALA A 270 -21.93 -12.93 12.11
CA ALA A 270 -22.41 -14.26 12.47
C ALA A 270 -21.34 -15.34 12.21
N ASP A 271 -20.62 -15.24 11.09
CA ASP A 271 -19.54 -16.17 10.75
C ASP A 271 -18.37 -16.08 11.74
N ILE A 272 -17.98 -14.86 12.15
CA ILE A 272 -16.96 -14.68 13.20
C ILE A 272 -17.43 -15.29 14.53
N VAL A 273 -18.68 -15.03 14.95
CA VAL A 273 -19.25 -15.61 16.17
C VAL A 273 -19.23 -17.14 16.12
N ALA A 274 -19.63 -17.74 15.00
CA ALA A 274 -19.61 -19.18 14.80
C ALA A 274 -18.20 -19.77 14.95
N ARG A 275 -17.19 -19.14 14.35
CA ARG A 275 -15.78 -19.57 14.44
C ARG A 275 -15.22 -19.54 15.85
N THR A 276 -15.79 -18.71 16.75
CA THR A 276 -15.45 -18.71 18.19
C THR A 276 -16.14 -19.82 19.00
N GLY A 277 -16.82 -20.77 18.33
CA GLY A 277 -17.51 -21.89 18.95
C GLY A 277 -18.94 -21.59 19.40
N ARG A 278 -19.47 -20.40 19.12
CA ARG A 278 -20.81 -19.95 19.54
C ARG A 278 -21.83 -20.14 18.41
N VAL A 279 -21.96 -21.38 17.94
CA VAL A 279 -22.74 -21.71 16.73
C VAL A 279 -24.23 -21.37 16.89
N GLU A 280 -24.83 -21.68 18.04
CA GLU A 280 -26.26 -21.40 18.27
C GLU A 280 -26.55 -19.89 18.37
N GLU A 281 -25.55 -19.09 18.76
CA GLU A 281 -25.65 -17.63 18.73
C GLU A 281 -25.62 -17.12 17.29
N ALA A 282 -24.71 -17.65 16.46
CA ALA A 282 -24.66 -17.33 15.03
C ALA A 282 -25.96 -17.71 14.30
N ASP A 283 -26.54 -18.88 14.60
CA ASP A 283 -27.83 -19.28 14.04
C ASP A 283 -28.93 -18.25 14.32
N ARG A 284 -29.03 -17.76 15.56
CA ARG A 284 -29.99 -16.72 15.93
C ARG A 284 -29.75 -15.43 15.15
N MET A 285 -28.50 -15.02 14.98
CA MET A 285 -28.15 -13.84 14.20
C MET A 285 -28.59 -13.96 12.74
N PHE A 286 -28.46 -15.14 12.13
CA PHE A 286 -28.98 -15.36 10.77
C PHE A 286 -30.51 -15.29 10.71
N GLN A 287 -31.23 -15.79 11.72
CA GLN A 287 -32.68 -15.61 11.79
C GLN A 287 -33.07 -14.14 11.89
N ASP A 288 -32.38 -13.36 12.72
CA ASP A 288 -32.61 -11.90 12.83
C ASP A 288 -32.41 -11.19 11.48
N ILE A 289 -31.43 -11.60 10.67
CA ILE A 289 -31.23 -11.09 9.31
C ILE A 289 -32.44 -11.42 8.42
N PHE A 290 -33.02 -12.62 8.52
CA PHE A 290 -34.17 -13.01 7.70
C PHE A 290 -35.44 -12.26 8.08
N GLU A 291 -35.63 -11.96 9.36
CA GLU A 291 -36.76 -11.18 9.86
C GLU A 291 -36.65 -9.71 9.44
N THR A 292 -35.45 -9.13 9.52
CA THR A 292 -35.20 -7.72 9.19
C THR A 292 -35.06 -7.47 7.69
N MET A 293 -34.56 -8.44 6.93
CA MET A 293 -34.30 -8.34 5.49
C MET A 293 -34.95 -9.49 4.69
N PRO A 294 -36.28 -9.67 4.74
CA PRO A 294 -36.94 -10.86 4.20
C PRO A 294 -36.75 -11.05 2.69
N ALA A 295 -36.62 -9.96 1.93
CA ALA A 295 -36.40 -9.99 0.48
C ALA A 295 -34.93 -10.16 0.06
N TRP A 296 -33.99 -10.09 1.00
CA TRP A 296 -32.56 -10.25 0.73
C TRP A 296 -32.18 -11.72 0.81
N HIS A 297 -32.12 -12.39 -0.35
CA HIS A 297 -31.94 -13.85 -0.41
C HIS A 297 -30.48 -14.28 -0.24
N PHE A 298 -29.52 -13.37 -0.48
CA PHE A 298 -28.09 -13.66 -0.28
C PHE A 298 -27.76 -14.08 1.16
N GLY A 299 -28.44 -13.50 2.16
CA GLY A 299 -28.27 -13.93 3.56
C GLY A 299 -28.63 -15.41 3.80
N ARG A 300 -29.60 -15.95 3.05
CA ARG A 300 -29.98 -17.38 3.15
C ARG A 300 -28.94 -18.29 2.49
N TYR A 301 -28.34 -17.82 1.39
CA TYR A 301 -27.20 -18.50 0.78
C TYR A 301 -26.02 -18.54 1.77
N ARG A 302 -25.67 -17.41 2.39
CA ARG A 302 -24.64 -17.35 3.45
C ARG A 302 -24.95 -18.29 4.62
N TYR A 303 -26.21 -18.38 5.05
CA TYR A 303 -26.61 -19.31 6.09
C TYR A 303 -26.44 -20.78 5.70
N ALA A 304 -26.70 -21.13 4.42
CA ALA A 304 -26.42 -22.48 3.94
C ALA A 304 -24.92 -22.82 4.00
N LEU A 305 -24.04 -21.87 3.68
CA LEU A 305 -22.59 -22.04 3.86
C LEU A 305 -22.25 -22.27 5.33
N HIS A 306 -22.78 -21.45 6.24
CA HIS A 306 -22.59 -21.61 7.68
C HIS A 306 -23.05 -22.99 8.19
N LEU A 307 -24.21 -23.48 7.74
CA LEU A 307 -24.70 -24.83 8.06
C LEU A 307 -23.72 -25.91 7.57
N SER A 308 -23.21 -25.78 6.34
CA SER A 308 -22.23 -26.70 5.77
C SER A 308 -20.91 -26.69 6.56
N ASP A 309 -20.36 -25.51 6.85
CA ASP A 309 -19.10 -25.34 7.60
C ASP A 309 -19.16 -25.92 9.02
N THR A 310 -20.37 -26.04 9.57
CA THR A 310 -20.64 -26.62 10.90
C THR A 310 -21.10 -28.08 10.83
N GLY A 311 -20.99 -28.73 9.67
CA GLY A 311 -21.28 -30.15 9.46
C GLY A 311 -22.77 -30.51 9.32
N ARG A 312 -23.63 -29.52 9.10
CA ARG A 312 -25.10 -29.68 8.99
C ARG A 312 -25.54 -29.71 7.52
N ASN A 313 -24.90 -30.56 6.71
CA ASN A 313 -25.06 -30.59 5.25
C ASN A 313 -26.51 -30.85 4.80
N ASP A 314 -27.26 -31.73 5.47
CA ASP A 314 -28.67 -32.00 5.12
C ASP A 314 -29.55 -30.73 5.21
N GLN A 315 -29.29 -29.91 6.24
CA GLN A 315 -29.98 -28.64 6.43
C GLN A 315 -29.52 -27.61 5.38
N ALA A 316 -28.22 -27.55 5.10
CA ALA A 316 -27.66 -26.69 4.05
C ALA A 316 -28.29 -27.00 2.68
N ILE A 317 -28.34 -28.29 2.29
CA ILE A 317 -28.98 -28.77 1.05
C ILE A 317 -30.44 -28.34 0.98
N THR A 318 -31.19 -28.47 2.09
CA THR A 318 -32.59 -28.05 2.14
C THR A 318 -32.75 -26.55 1.85
N VAL A 319 -31.92 -25.71 2.45
CA VAL A 319 -31.93 -24.25 2.22
C VAL A 319 -31.55 -23.93 0.76
N LEU A 320 -30.52 -24.59 0.22
CA LEU A 320 -30.07 -24.38 -1.16
C LEU A 320 -31.14 -24.79 -2.18
N GLN A 321 -31.81 -25.93 -1.97
CA GLN A 321 -32.92 -26.37 -2.82
C GLN A 321 -34.07 -25.35 -2.84
N ASP A 322 -34.40 -24.76 -1.67
CA ASP A 322 -35.42 -23.72 -1.57
C ASP A 322 -35.03 -22.42 -2.32
N LEU A 323 -33.74 -22.07 -2.35
CA LEU A 323 -33.24 -20.96 -3.16
C LEU A 323 -33.29 -21.27 -4.66
N VAL A 324 -32.83 -22.46 -5.07
CA VAL A 324 -32.85 -22.90 -6.48
C VAL A 324 -34.28 -22.98 -7.03
N ALA A 325 -35.25 -23.41 -6.22
CA ALA A 325 -36.66 -23.44 -6.58
C ALA A 325 -37.26 -22.05 -6.87
N LYS A 326 -36.61 -20.97 -6.40
CA LYS A 326 -37.00 -19.57 -6.67
C LYS A 326 -36.35 -18.99 -7.93
N LYS A 327 -35.84 -19.82 -8.85
CA LYS A 327 -35.27 -19.37 -10.13
C LYS A 327 -36.14 -18.28 -10.80
N GLY A 328 -35.52 -17.16 -11.14
CA GLY A 328 -36.18 -16.01 -11.76
C GLY A 328 -37.02 -15.14 -10.81
N ARG A 329 -37.05 -15.44 -9.50
CA ARG A 329 -37.66 -14.64 -8.44
C ARG A 329 -36.65 -14.05 -7.46
N ILE A 330 -35.40 -14.48 -7.54
CA ILE A 330 -34.25 -13.97 -6.78
C ILE A 330 -33.20 -13.45 -7.76
N ASP A 331 -32.21 -12.72 -7.27
CA ASP A 331 -31.10 -12.25 -8.09
C ASP A 331 -30.29 -13.41 -8.67
N THR A 332 -29.75 -13.18 -9.88
CA THR A 332 -29.05 -14.22 -10.65
C THR A 332 -27.79 -14.71 -9.94
N GLU A 333 -27.10 -13.82 -9.22
CA GLU A 333 -25.86 -14.14 -8.53
C GLU A 333 -26.10 -15.12 -7.37
N THR A 334 -27.05 -14.82 -6.48
CA THR A 334 -27.45 -15.71 -5.39
C THR A 334 -27.98 -17.04 -5.93
N TYR A 335 -28.78 -17.02 -7.00
CA TYR A 335 -29.26 -18.25 -7.63
C TYR A 335 -28.10 -19.14 -8.11
N GLN A 336 -27.15 -18.56 -8.85
CA GLN A 336 -26.03 -19.32 -9.40
C GLN A 336 -25.13 -19.86 -8.29
N ALA A 337 -24.79 -19.04 -7.30
CA ALA A 337 -23.99 -19.45 -6.16
C ALA A 337 -24.65 -20.61 -5.39
N ALA A 338 -25.98 -20.56 -5.21
CA ALA A 338 -26.71 -21.66 -4.57
C ALA A 338 -26.71 -22.95 -5.41
N VAL A 339 -26.79 -22.86 -6.74
CA VAL A 339 -26.69 -24.03 -7.64
C VAL A 339 -25.31 -24.67 -7.53
N ASP A 340 -24.25 -23.87 -7.55
CA ASP A 340 -22.87 -24.37 -7.55
C ASP A 340 -22.59 -25.15 -6.25
N VAL A 341 -22.88 -24.55 -5.10
CA VAL A 341 -22.68 -25.20 -3.79
C VAL A 341 -23.58 -26.43 -3.61
N LEU A 342 -24.83 -26.39 -4.09
CA LEU A 342 -25.72 -27.54 -4.02
C LEU A 342 -25.17 -28.73 -4.81
N ASN A 343 -24.62 -28.49 -6.00
CA ASN A 343 -24.01 -29.54 -6.82
C ASN A 343 -22.79 -30.14 -6.12
N ASP A 344 -21.94 -29.31 -5.52
CA ASP A 344 -20.76 -29.77 -4.79
C ASP A 344 -21.15 -30.66 -3.60
N LEU A 345 -22.16 -30.25 -2.80
CA LEU A 345 -22.65 -31.03 -1.65
C LEU A 345 -23.40 -32.31 -2.01
N MET A 346 -23.92 -32.41 -3.24
CA MET A 346 -24.60 -33.62 -3.72
C MET A 346 -23.64 -34.61 -4.39
N THR A 347 -22.43 -34.18 -4.76
CA THR A 347 -21.45 -35.00 -5.49
C THR A 347 -20.26 -35.43 -4.64
N GLY A 348 -19.95 -34.71 -3.55
CA GLY A 348 -19.04 -35.15 -2.49
C GLY A 348 -19.72 -36.03 -1.46
#